data_AF-L7FNY7-F1
#
_entry.id   AF-L7FNY7-F1
#
_cell.length_a   1.000
_cell.length_b   1.000
_cell.length_c   1.000
_cell.angle_alpha   90.00
_cell.angle_beta   90.00
_cell.angle_gamma   90.00
#
_symmetry.space_group_name_H-M   'P 1'
#
loop_
_entity.id
_entity.type
_entity.pdbx_description
1 polymer ?
#
loop_
_entity_poly.entity_id
_entity_poly.type
_entity_poly.pdbx_seq_one_letter_code
_entity_poly.pdbx_strand_id
1 'polypeptide(L)'
;MIINTCPVKTLTDLKTSIDLDDLQTQIQNEYGTKIMIYLINLSDIKSLEYAQTAFKMIKETNTRGVIVCYQLYGENNIFDQVQQFQKDSNSKLNVLIKGMEEYNAVLLNIKDLFVEITIPNYRECPCRKPIILLYDENGTKGVKTKTTATLTLNTHKIEIGETFPQIKEFQNQENKNEKRYKWELEYSSNGRLACDIFLCDRKYSYLFWEGRINQYFEGTDIEVGSIENLCVLLKRLGLNEYEINDFVVYWMGEMKCFKSIGVRIVGEEYEKEVKLAVDGFSAMRRVFIGMFEADGIHLKGIESVKQIERPIGKYIIEWGAFIIH
;
A
#
# COMPACT_ATOMS: atom_id res chain seq x y z
N MET A 1 2.20 16.17 12.74
CA MET A 1 3.05 17.32 12.48
C MET A 1 3.57 17.69 13.84
N ILE A 2 4.68 17.06 14.21
CA ILE A 2 5.50 17.64 15.28
C ILE A 2 6.16 18.84 14.59
N ILE A 3 5.50 20.01 14.56
CA ILE A 3 6.28 21.24 14.38
C ILE A 3 7.00 21.39 15.69
N ASN A 4 8.21 20.87 15.68
CA ASN A 4 9.17 21.22 16.67
C ASN A 4 9.65 22.63 16.31
N THR A 5 8.81 23.63 16.62
CA THR A 5 9.20 25.03 16.61
C THR A 5 10.19 25.22 17.75
N CYS A 6 11.41 25.62 17.42
CA CYS A 6 12.31 26.21 18.40
C CYS A 6 11.57 27.35 19.14
N PRO A 7 11.73 27.53 20.46
CA PRO A 7 11.06 28.60 21.21
C PRO A 7 11.71 29.95 20.89
N VAL A 8 11.47 30.45 19.67
CA VAL A 8 11.87 31.79 19.22
C VAL A 8 10.59 32.60 19.06
N LYS A 9 10.55 33.77 19.69
CA LYS A 9 9.37 34.65 19.82
C LYS A 9 8.62 34.94 18.51
N THR A 10 9.32 34.93 17.36
CA THR A 10 8.78 35.16 16.01
C THR A 10 8.00 33.99 15.41
N LEU A 11 8.17 32.76 15.91
CA LEU A 11 7.47 31.56 15.41
C LEU A 11 6.12 31.31 16.11
N THR A 12 5.94 31.81 17.33
CA THR A 12 4.70 31.65 18.09
C THR A 12 3.53 32.41 17.44
N ASP A 13 3.82 33.55 16.79
CA ASP A 13 2.82 34.36 16.09
C ASP A 13 2.41 33.75 14.73
N LEU A 14 3.22 32.86 14.17
CA LEU A 14 3.03 32.21 12.86
C LEU A 14 2.06 31.02 12.88
N LYS A 15 1.69 30.51 14.07
CA LYS A 15 0.72 29.42 14.24
C LYS A 15 -0.73 29.79 13.84
N THR A 16 -0.99 31.02 13.39
CA THR A 16 -2.33 31.62 13.38
C THR A 16 -3.02 31.69 12.02
N SER A 17 -2.35 31.40 10.89
CA SER A 17 -2.95 31.62 9.55
C SER A 17 -3.32 30.37 8.76
N ILE A 18 -2.80 29.19 9.11
CA ILE A 18 -3.14 27.91 8.48
C ILE A 18 -3.31 26.89 9.60
N ASP A 19 -4.46 26.21 9.64
CA ASP A 19 -4.65 25.08 10.54
C ASP A 19 -3.85 23.87 10.04
N LEU A 20 -2.59 23.85 10.44
CA LEU A 20 -1.62 22.85 10.02
C LEU A 20 -1.94 21.46 10.62
N ASP A 21 -2.74 21.40 11.68
CA ASP A 21 -3.22 20.15 12.28
C ASP A 21 -4.32 19.52 11.41
N ASP A 22 -5.20 20.34 10.82
CA ASP A 22 -6.16 19.89 9.81
C ASP A 22 -5.44 19.38 8.55
N LEU A 23 -4.45 20.11 8.05
CA LEU A 23 -3.67 19.70 6.87
C LEU A 23 -2.92 18.38 7.12
N GLN A 24 -2.36 18.19 8.32
CA GLN A 24 -1.76 16.91 8.70
C GLN A 24 -2.79 15.79 8.72
N THR A 25 -3.95 16.02 9.34
CA THR A 25 -5.00 15.01 9.45
C THR A 25 -5.45 14.59 8.05
N GLN A 26 -5.63 15.55 7.15
CA GLN A 26 -5.94 15.30 5.75
C GLN A 26 -4.85 14.45 5.08
N ILE A 27 -3.58 14.85 5.16
CA ILE A 27 -2.47 14.13 4.49
C ILE A 27 -2.25 12.74 5.09
N GLN A 28 -2.37 12.59 6.40
CA GLN A 28 -2.23 11.30 7.05
C GLN A 28 -3.39 10.36 6.69
N ASN A 29 -4.61 10.89 6.58
CA ASN A 29 -5.78 10.12 6.13
C ASN A 29 -5.69 9.75 4.63
N GLU A 30 -5.15 10.64 3.81
CA GLU A 30 -5.10 10.49 2.35
C GLU A 30 -3.90 9.67 1.88
N TYR A 31 -2.75 9.76 2.56
CA TYR A 31 -1.48 9.17 2.11
C TYR A 31 -0.79 8.24 3.13
N GLY A 32 -1.37 8.03 4.32
CA GLY A 32 -0.80 7.14 5.36
C GLY A 32 0.60 7.53 5.85
N THR A 33 1.05 8.74 5.53
CA THR A 33 2.43 9.18 5.72
C THR A 33 2.50 10.28 6.79
N LYS A 34 3.42 10.14 7.77
CA LYS A 34 3.70 11.22 8.72
C LYS A 34 4.77 12.13 8.15
N ILE A 35 4.37 13.36 7.83
CA ILE A 35 5.28 14.38 7.32
C ILE A 35 5.84 15.24 8.44
N MET A 36 7.12 15.63 8.30
CA MET A 36 7.84 16.44 9.27
C MET A 36 8.42 17.70 8.60
N ILE A 37 8.08 18.86 9.14
CA ILE A 37 8.65 20.12 8.67
C ILE A 37 9.55 20.65 9.77
N TYR A 38 10.82 20.90 9.44
CA TYR A 38 11.78 21.55 10.33
C TYR A 38 12.03 22.98 9.86
N LEU A 39 11.62 23.95 10.67
CA LEU A 39 11.95 25.36 10.48
C LEU A 39 13.25 25.65 11.24
N ILE A 40 14.36 25.87 10.52
CA ILE A 40 15.69 26.07 11.10
C ILE A 40 16.10 27.53 10.90
N ASN A 41 16.37 28.24 11.98
CA ASN A 41 16.87 29.60 11.91
C ASN A 41 18.40 29.55 11.69
N LEU A 42 18.89 30.10 10.57
CA LEU A 42 20.31 30.06 10.24
C LEU A 42 21.18 30.89 11.18
N SER A 43 20.59 31.68 12.07
CA SER A 43 21.32 32.41 13.12
C SER A 43 21.27 31.73 14.49
N ASP A 44 20.58 30.60 14.61
CA ASP A 44 20.36 29.93 15.90
C ASP A 44 20.68 28.43 15.83
N ILE A 45 21.86 28.07 16.34
CA ILE A 45 22.31 26.68 16.42
C ILE A 45 21.36 25.79 17.23
N LYS A 46 20.63 26.33 18.21
CA LYS A 46 19.68 25.55 19.02
C LYS A 46 18.50 25.06 18.19
N SER A 47 18.11 25.81 17.15
CA SER A 47 17.07 25.39 16.22
C SER A 47 17.49 24.16 15.41
N LEU A 48 18.77 24.06 15.05
CA LEU A 48 19.36 22.89 14.39
C LEU A 48 19.50 21.70 15.34
N GLU A 49 20.03 21.89 16.55
CA GLU A 49 20.17 20.82 17.56
C GLU A 49 18.81 20.18 17.89
N TYR A 50 17.75 20.99 17.92
CA TYR A 50 16.40 20.53 18.13
C TYR A 50 15.88 19.68 16.97
N ALA A 51 16.09 20.13 15.72
CA ALA A 51 15.73 19.36 14.54
C ALA A 51 16.46 18.02 14.49
N GLN A 52 17.76 17.99 14.81
CA GLN A 52 18.58 16.77 14.88
C GLN A 52 18.06 15.79 15.94
N THR A 53 17.74 16.30 17.13
CA THR A 53 17.20 15.47 18.23
C THR A 53 15.83 14.88 17.86
N ALA A 54 14.95 15.72 17.31
CA ALA A 54 13.63 15.29 16.86
C ALA A 54 13.72 14.24 15.75
N PHE A 55 14.61 14.44 14.78
CA PHE A 55 14.86 13.49 13.70
C PHE A 55 15.33 12.14 14.22
N LYS A 56 16.26 12.12 15.19
CA LYS A 56 16.76 10.89 15.79
C LYS A 56 15.64 10.09 16.48
N MET A 57 14.81 10.76 17.28
CA MET A 57 13.67 10.11 17.96
C MET A 57 12.71 9.47 16.96
N ILE A 58 12.52 10.08 15.79
CA ILE A 58 11.54 9.60 14.81
C ILE A 58 12.11 8.49 13.93
N LYS A 59 13.40 8.55 13.60
CA LYS A 59 14.11 7.45 12.93
C LYS A 59 14.01 6.14 13.72
N GLU A 60 14.04 6.22 15.05
CA GLU A 60 13.83 5.06 15.94
C GLU A 60 12.40 4.50 15.89
N THR A 61 11.42 5.30 15.46
CA THR A 61 10.01 4.90 15.28
C THR A 61 9.67 4.40 13.87
N ASN A 62 10.67 4.22 13.00
CA ASN A 62 10.54 3.67 11.64
C ASN A 62 9.51 4.39 10.74
N THR A 63 9.28 5.69 10.95
CA THR A 63 8.30 6.45 10.17
C THR A 63 8.95 7.06 8.94
N ARG A 64 8.39 6.83 7.74
CA ARG A 64 8.82 7.49 6.51
C ARG A 64 8.45 8.98 6.60
N GLY A 65 9.43 9.84 6.87
CA GLY A 65 9.26 11.28 6.96
C GLY A 65 9.83 11.99 5.75
N VAL A 66 9.03 12.85 5.11
CA VAL A 66 9.56 13.93 4.28
C VAL A 66 10.04 15.02 5.22
N ILE A 67 11.27 15.49 5.01
CA ILE A 67 11.86 16.61 5.74
C ILE A 67 11.89 17.80 4.81
N VAL A 68 11.33 18.92 5.29
CA VAL A 68 11.48 20.21 4.64
C VAL A 68 12.22 21.11 5.61
N CYS A 69 13.41 21.55 5.22
CA CYS A 69 14.23 22.49 5.98
C CYS A 69 14.04 23.89 5.43
N TYR A 70 13.45 24.76 6.25
CA TYR A 70 13.39 26.18 5.95
C TYR A 70 14.52 26.91 6.65
N GLN A 71 15.18 27.80 5.93
CA GLN A 71 16.31 28.59 6.42
C GLN A 71 15.90 30.05 6.58
N LEU A 72 15.91 30.59 7.80
CA LEU A 72 15.71 32.04 8.03
C LEU A 72 17.07 32.74 8.00
N TYR A 73 17.23 33.76 7.15
CA TYR A 73 18.48 34.49 6.96
C TYR A 73 18.93 35.23 8.24
N GLY A 74 20.23 35.20 8.56
CA GLY A 74 20.84 36.15 9.47
C GLY A 74 22.37 36.02 9.55
N GLU A 75 23.00 36.88 10.36
CA GLU A 75 24.42 37.24 10.25
C GLU A 75 25.41 36.16 10.69
N ASN A 76 24.99 35.21 11.53
CA ASN A 76 25.81 34.09 12.02
C ASN A 76 25.38 32.78 11.36
N ASN A 77 25.80 32.56 10.11
CA ASN A 77 25.18 31.56 9.25
C ASN A 77 25.66 30.12 9.58
N ILE A 78 24.81 29.32 10.21
CA ILE A 78 25.02 27.86 10.42
C ILE A 78 24.76 27.02 9.16
N PHE A 79 24.92 27.62 7.97
CA PHE A 79 24.52 27.04 6.69
C PHE A 79 25.11 25.66 6.45
N ASP A 80 26.41 25.50 6.70
CA ASP A 80 27.13 24.26 6.43
C ASP A 80 26.63 23.12 7.33
N GLN A 81 26.31 23.41 8.59
CA GLN A 81 25.75 22.41 9.50
C GLN A 81 24.33 22.01 9.10
N VAL A 82 23.54 22.96 8.59
CA VAL A 82 22.20 22.68 8.06
C VAL A 82 22.28 21.85 6.78
N GLN A 83 23.22 22.14 5.88
CA GLN A 83 23.48 21.34 4.67
C GLN A 83 23.90 19.91 5.01
N GLN A 84 24.74 19.74 6.05
CA GLN A 84 25.12 18.41 6.51
C GLN A 84 23.92 17.64 7.08
N PHE A 85 23.11 18.29 7.93
CA PHE A 85 21.89 17.68 8.46
C PHE A 85 20.90 17.29 7.34
N GLN A 86 20.76 18.10 6.30
CA GLN A 86 19.92 17.79 5.13
C GLN A 86 20.38 16.51 4.42
N LYS A 87 21.70 16.34 4.24
CA LYS A 87 22.26 15.11 3.66
C LYS A 87 22.02 13.91 4.56
N ASP A 88 22.30 14.03 5.85
CA ASP A 88 22.17 12.94 6.83
C ASP A 88 20.72 12.48 7.00
N SER A 89 19.78 13.41 6.79
CA SER A 89 18.35 13.16 6.90
C SER A 89 17.67 12.76 5.59
N ASN A 90 18.43 12.72 4.48
CA ASN A 90 17.91 12.47 3.14
C ASN A 90 16.73 13.39 2.77
N SER A 91 16.84 14.67 3.17
CA SER A 91 15.83 15.69 2.89
C SER A 91 15.63 15.84 1.39
N LYS A 92 14.37 15.73 0.93
CA LYS A 92 14.01 15.88 -0.49
C LYS A 92 13.83 17.34 -0.91
N LEU A 93 13.83 18.29 0.04
CA LEU A 93 13.58 19.69 -0.28
C LEU A 93 14.29 20.67 0.64
N ASN A 94 14.87 21.70 0.01
CA ASN A 94 15.55 22.81 0.66
C ASN A 94 14.97 24.13 0.15
N VAL A 95 14.37 24.93 1.04
CA VAL A 95 13.85 26.25 0.69
C VAL A 95 14.44 27.30 1.64
N LEU A 96 15.17 28.26 1.07
CA LEU A 96 15.66 29.42 1.80
C LEU A 96 14.54 30.47 1.88
N ILE A 97 14.24 30.95 3.08
CA ILE A 97 13.22 31.99 3.34
C ILE A 97 13.95 33.25 3.79
N LYS A 98 13.96 34.27 2.94
CA LYS A 98 14.62 35.56 3.20
C LYS A 98 13.72 36.59 3.86
N GLY A 99 12.41 36.33 3.97
CA GLY A 99 11.45 37.24 4.60
C GLY A 99 10.04 36.68 4.72
N MET A 100 9.15 37.45 5.36
CA MET A 100 7.76 37.02 5.64
C MET A 100 6.90 36.83 4.38
N GLU A 101 7.17 37.56 3.30
CA GLU A 101 6.45 37.36 2.02
C GLU A 101 6.79 36.01 1.38
N GLU A 102 8.07 35.64 1.37
CA GLU A 102 8.52 34.32 0.92
C GLU A 102 7.99 33.20 1.82
N TYR A 103 7.88 33.45 3.14
CA TYR A 103 7.29 32.50 4.08
C TYR A 103 5.82 32.18 3.75
N ASN A 104 5.02 33.20 3.45
CA ASN A 104 3.61 33.00 3.08
C ASN A 104 3.45 32.31 1.72
N ALA A 105 4.30 32.66 0.75
CA ALA A 105 4.30 31.99 -0.56
C ALA A 105 4.69 30.50 -0.42
N VAL A 106 5.67 30.23 0.44
CA VAL A 106 6.06 28.87 0.80
C VAL A 106 4.91 28.12 1.47
N LEU A 107 4.24 28.69 2.47
CA LEU A 107 3.10 28.06 3.14
C LEU A 107 1.95 27.75 2.17
N LEU A 108 1.66 28.64 1.22
CA LEU A 108 0.65 28.40 0.17
C LEU A 108 1.07 27.26 -0.77
N ASN A 109 2.34 27.18 -1.11
CA ASN A 109 2.89 26.16 -1.99
C ASN A 109 3.24 24.86 -1.27
N ILE A 110 3.25 24.82 0.07
CA ILE A 110 3.51 23.60 0.84
C ILE A 110 2.56 22.47 0.42
N LYS A 111 1.30 22.81 0.08
CA LYS A 111 0.33 21.83 -0.40
C LYS A 111 0.73 21.24 -1.76
N ASP A 112 1.07 22.07 -2.74
CA ASP A 112 1.48 21.63 -4.08
C ASP A 112 2.81 20.86 -4.04
N LEU A 113 3.70 21.31 -3.17
CA LEU A 113 4.97 20.68 -2.86
C LEU A 113 4.77 19.33 -2.14
N PHE A 114 3.79 19.22 -1.25
CA PHE A 114 3.43 17.94 -0.64
C PHE A 114 2.92 16.98 -1.69
N VAL A 115 2.01 17.43 -2.54
CA VAL A 115 1.52 16.69 -3.70
C VAL A 115 2.72 16.25 -4.56
N GLU A 116 3.68 17.13 -4.86
CA GLU A 116 4.88 16.79 -5.63
C GLU A 116 5.87 15.85 -4.93
N ILE A 117 5.89 15.78 -3.60
CA ILE A 117 6.79 14.90 -2.85
C ILE A 117 6.11 13.56 -2.47
N THR A 118 4.81 13.57 -2.23
CA THR A 118 4.01 12.35 -1.99
C THR A 118 3.70 11.64 -3.30
N ILE A 119 3.41 12.33 -4.41
CA ILE A 119 3.11 11.71 -5.72
C ILE A 119 4.22 10.78 -6.23
N PRO A 120 5.53 11.09 -6.14
CA PRO A 120 6.58 10.17 -6.58
C PRO A 120 6.68 8.90 -5.71
N ASN A 121 6.20 8.97 -4.46
CA ASN A 121 6.07 7.81 -3.58
C ASN A 121 4.67 7.15 -3.69
N TYR A 122 3.69 7.86 -4.24
CA TYR A 122 2.39 7.39 -4.71
C TYR A 122 2.53 6.99 -6.18
N ARG A 123 3.47 6.09 -6.47
CA ARG A 123 3.39 5.43 -7.77
C ARG A 123 2.08 4.67 -7.76
N GLU A 124 1.19 5.01 -8.70
CA GLU A 124 0.05 4.16 -9.06
C GLU A 124 0.56 2.73 -9.03
N CYS A 125 0.10 1.96 -8.06
CA CYS A 125 0.56 0.60 -7.94
C CYS A 125 -0.41 -0.25 -8.72
N PRO A 126 -0.01 -0.81 -9.88
CA PRO A 126 -0.90 -1.69 -10.60
C PRO A 126 -1.15 -2.91 -9.70
N CYS A 127 -2.40 -3.05 -9.24
CA CYS A 127 -2.91 -4.30 -8.75
C CYS A 127 -2.99 -5.23 -9.94
N ARG A 128 -2.10 -6.22 -9.99
CA ARG A 128 -2.11 -7.16 -11.09
C ARG A 128 -2.65 -8.51 -10.62
N LYS A 129 -3.76 -8.88 -11.23
CA LYS A 129 -4.31 -10.22 -11.30
C LYS A 129 -4.58 -10.88 -9.93
N PRO A 130 -5.41 -10.30 -9.05
CA PRO A 130 -6.21 -11.10 -8.12
C PRO A 130 -6.94 -12.23 -8.85
N ILE A 131 -6.49 -13.47 -8.66
CA ILE A 131 -7.13 -14.68 -9.17
C ILE A 131 -8.05 -15.24 -8.10
N ILE A 132 -9.28 -15.58 -8.48
CA ILE A 132 -10.29 -16.17 -7.62
C ILE A 132 -10.56 -17.60 -8.11
N LEU A 133 -10.27 -18.56 -7.24
CA LEU A 133 -10.46 -20.00 -7.44
C LEU A 133 -11.56 -20.50 -6.51
N LEU A 134 -12.44 -21.34 -7.05
CA LEU A 134 -13.51 -21.99 -6.28
C LEU A 134 -13.11 -23.44 -5.99
N TYR A 135 -13.31 -23.89 -4.75
CA TYR A 135 -13.10 -25.26 -4.32
C TYR A 135 -14.39 -25.82 -3.73
N ASP A 136 -14.81 -26.98 -4.21
CA ASP A 136 -16.00 -27.69 -3.70
C ASP A 136 -15.66 -29.18 -3.55
N GLU A 137 -15.06 -29.54 -2.43
CA GLU A 137 -14.59 -30.90 -2.15
C GLU A 137 -15.73 -31.91 -2.01
N ASN A 138 -16.94 -31.43 -1.73
CA ASN A 138 -18.13 -32.24 -1.49
C ASN A 138 -19.03 -32.32 -2.72
N GLY A 139 -18.72 -31.58 -3.79
CA GLY A 139 -19.50 -31.55 -5.02
C GLY A 139 -19.30 -32.80 -5.88
N THR A 140 -20.20 -32.99 -6.85
CA THR A 140 -20.13 -34.10 -7.80
C THR A 140 -19.47 -33.63 -9.10
N LYS A 141 -18.42 -34.34 -9.53
CA LYS A 141 -17.70 -34.03 -10.77
C LYS A 141 -18.62 -34.13 -11.99
N GLY A 142 -18.56 -33.13 -12.85
CA GLY A 142 -19.37 -33.05 -14.08
C GLY A 142 -20.78 -32.47 -13.87
N VAL A 143 -21.25 -32.35 -12.63
CA VAL A 143 -22.49 -31.62 -12.33
C VAL A 143 -22.20 -30.13 -12.30
N LYS A 144 -22.96 -29.36 -13.06
CA LYS A 144 -22.86 -27.89 -13.10
C LYS A 144 -23.82 -27.28 -12.08
N THR A 145 -23.30 -26.43 -11.21
CA THR A 145 -24.05 -25.70 -10.19
C THR A 145 -23.98 -24.21 -10.49
N LYS A 146 -25.13 -23.54 -10.53
CA LYS A 146 -25.19 -22.08 -10.70
C LYS A 146 -24.77 -21.36 -9.42
N THR A 147 -24.01 -20.29 -9.56
CA THR A 147 -23.63 -19.39 -8.47
C THR A 147 -23.37 -17.98 -9.01
N THR A 148 -23.26 -17.03 -8.10
CA THR A 148 -22.93 -15.64 -8.38
C THR A 148 -21.69 -15.26 -7.61
N ALA A 149 -20.69 -14.70 -8.28
CA ALA A 149 -19.58 -14.02 -7.63
C ALA A 149 -19.77 -12.51 -7.72
N THR A 150 -19.72 -11.83 -6.58
CA THR A 150 -19.85 -10.38 -6.47
C THR A 150 -18.57 -9.78 -5.91
N LEU A 151 -18.01 -8.84 -6.65
CA LEU A 151 -16.88 -8.01 -6.25
C LEU A 151 -17.39 -6.59 -5.96
N THR A 152 -17.05 -6.03 -4.81
CA THR A 152 -17.34 -4.63 -4.46
C THR A 152 -16.03 -3.92 -4.19
N LEU A 153 -15.79 -2.81 -4.90
CA LEU A 153 -14.57 -2.01 -4.80
C LEU A 153 -14.91 -0.60 -4.31
N ASN A 154 -14.08 -0.05 -3.43
CA ASN A 154 -14.11 1.36 -3.07
C ASN A 154 -13.47 2.21 -4.18
N THR A 155 -14.28 3.00 -4.89
CA THR A 155 -13.83 3.70 -6.11
C THR A 155 -12.88 4.85 -5.88
N HIS A 156 -12.74 5.34 -4.65
CA HIS A 156 -11.76 6.38 -4.32
C HIS A 156 -10.35 5.80 -4.16
N LYS A 157 -10.26 4.50 -3.87
CA LYS A 157 -9.02 3.81 -3.52
C LYS A 157 -8.61 2.78 -4.56
N ILE A 158 -9.56 2.25 -5.32
CA ILE A 158 -9.32 1.21 -6.31
C ILE A 158 -10.10 1.52 -7.58
N GLU A 159 -9.37 1.65 -8.67
CA GLU A 159 -9.93 1.71 -10.02
C GLU A 159 -9.83 0.33 -10.66
N ILE A 160 -10.95 -0.23 -11.14
CA ILE A 160 -10.90 -1.50 -11.87
C ILE A 160 -10.31 -1.26 -13.26
N GLY A 161 -9.44 -2.17 -13.68
CA GLY A 161 -8.96 -2.26 -15.05
C GLY A 161 -9.66 -3.43 -15.75
N GLU A 162 -8.88 -4.44 -16.09
CA GLU A 162 -9.36 -5.61 -16.81
C GLU A 162 -10.03 -6.65 -15.90
N THR A 163 -10.95 -7.41 -16.48
CA THR A 163 -11.63 -8.51 -15.79
C THR A 163 -11.75 -9.69 -16.73
N PHE A 164 -11.63 -10.89 -16.19
CA PHE A 164 -11.76 -12.09 -16.99
C PHE A 164 -12.38 -13.23 -16.20
N PRO A 165 -13.42 -13.88 -16.74
CA PRO A 165 -14.19 -13.47 -17.91
C PRO A 165 -14.82 -12.08 -17.70
N GLN A 166 -15.19 -11.38 -18.78
CA GLN A 166 -15.76 -10.04 -18.67
C GLN A 166 -16.99 -10.01 -17.76
N ILE A 167 -17.06 -8.99 -16.91
CA ILE A 167 -18.17 -8.76 -15.97
C ILE A 167 -19.04 -7.59 -16.35
N LYS A 168 -20.22 -7.55 -15.73
CA LYS A 168 -21.10 -6.39 -15.77
C LYS A 168 -20.99 -5.62 -14.46
N GLU A 169 -20.72 -4.32 -14.56
CA GLU A 169 -20.98 -3.38 -13.46
C GLU A 169 -22.49 -3.34 -13.23
N PHE A 170 -22.91 -3.41 -11.98
CA PHE A 170 -24.29 -3.17 -11.59
C PHE A 170 -24.28 -2.21 -10.41
N GLN A 171 -24.84 -1.02 -10.60
CA GLN A 171 -24.85 -0.01 -9.55
C GLN A 171 -25.93 -0.32 -8.52
N ASN A 172 -25.58 -0.18 -7.24
CA ASN A 172 -26.58 0.01 -6.19
C ASN A 172 -26.71 1.51 -5.94
N GLN A 173 -27.93 2.07 -6.00
CA GLN A 173 -28.19 3.51 -5.95
C GLN A 173 -27.86 4.17 -4.59
N GLU A 174 -27.45 3.39 -3.59
CA GLU A 174 -27.32 3.83 -2.20
C GLU A 174 -25.93 4.34 -1.80
N ASN A 175 -24.85 3.97 -2.50
CA ASN A 175 -23.49 4.41 -2.14
C ASN A 175 -22.66 4.77 -3.38
N LYS A 176 -22.43 6.08 -3.59
CA LYS A 176 -21.67 6.61 -4.74
C LYS A 176 -20.18 6.25 -4.72
N ASN A 177 -19.66 5.75 -3.59
CA ASN A 177 -18.23 5.48 -3.39
C ASN A 177 -17.88 4.00 -3.59
N GLU A 178 -18.86 3.14 -3.87
CA GLU A 178 -18.65 1.72 -4.12
C GLU A 178 -19.14 1.35 -5.52
N LYS A 179 -18.34 0.58 -6.25
CA LYS A 179 -18.78 -0.09 -7.49
C LYS A 179 -18.91 -1.58 -7.27
N ARG A 180 -19.97 -2.17 -7.82
CA ARG A 180 -20.25 -3.59 -7.71
C ARG A 180 -20.25 -4.25 -9.08
N TYR A 181 -19.74 -5.46 -9.07
CA TYR A 181 -19.28 -6.21 -10.22
C TYR A 181 -19.74 -7.65 -10.06
N LYS A 182 -20.37 -8.22 -11.09
CA LYS A 182 -20.99 -9.56 -10.98
C LYS A 182 -20.53 -10.50 -12.07
N TRP A 183 -20.16 -11.70 -11.67
CA TRP A 183 -20.17 -12.88 -12.53
C TRP A 183 -21.38 -13.74 -12.18
N GLU A 184 -22.25 -13.98 -13.16
CA GLU A 184 -23.22 -15.07 -13.12
C GLU A 184 -22.59 -16.26 -13.83
N LEU A 185 -22.33 -17.35 -13.09
CA LEU A 185 -21.56 -18.46 -13.61
C LEU A 185 -22.12 -19.81 -13.16
N GLU A 186 -21.71 -20.85 -13.87
CA GLU A 186 -21.84 -22.23 -13.43
C GLU A 186 -20.45 -22.76 -13.04
N TYR A 187 -20.38 -23.61 -12.03
CA TYR A 187 -19.15 -24.30 -11.68
C TYR A 187 -19.36 -25.81 -11.57
N SER A 188 -18.32 -26.59 -11.81
CA SER A 188 -18.31 -28.03 -11.57
C SER A 188 -17.17 -28.42 -10.65
N SER A 189 -17.48 -29.20 -9.61
CA SER A 189 -16.49 -29.68 -8.65
C SER A 189 -15.45 -30.58 -9.31
N ASN A 190 -14.21 -30.47 -8.87
CA ASN A 190 -13.12 -31.40 -9.21
C ASN A 190 -12.56 -32.10 -7.97
N GLY A 191 -13.38 -32.29 -6.94
CA GLY A 191 -12.95 -32.81 -5.64
C GLY A 191 -11.99 -31.84 -4.96
N ARG A 192 -10.75 -32.27 -4.69
CA ARG A 192 -9.72 -31.44 -4.01
C ARG A 192 -9.01 -30.43 -4.93
N LEU A 193 -9.29 -30.45 -6.23
CA LEU A 193 -8.76 -29.49 -7.18
C LEU A 193 -9.74 -28.33 -7.38
N ALA A 194 -9.25 -27.22 -7.92
CA ALA A 194 -10.08 -26.07 -8.25
C ALA A 194 -11.21 -26.49 -9.22
N CYS A 195 -12.39 -25.92 -9.02
CA CYS A 195 -13.56 -26.15 -9.83
C CYS A 195 -13.34 -25.64 -11.27
N ASP A 196 -13.98 -26.31 -12.22
CA ASP A 196 -14.13 -25.76 -13.55
C ASP A 196 -15.22 -24.69 -13.53
N ILE A 197 -14.95 -23.51 -14.05
CA ILE A 197 -15.91 -22.40 -14.15
C ILE A 197 -16.45 -22.33 -15.58
N PHE A 198 -17.75 -22.08 -15.74
CA PHE A 198 -18.42 -22.00 -17.02
C PHE A 198 -19.23 -20.70 -17.14
N LEU A 199 -18.94 -19.91 -18.18
CA LEU A 199 -19.74 -18.75 -18.58
C LEU A 199 -19.99 -18.81 -20.09
N CYS A 200 -21.26 -18.67 -20.50
CA CYS A 200 -21.67 -18.70 -21.91
C CYS A 200 -21.07 -19.91 -22.67
N ASP A 201 -21.19 -21.11 -22.09
CA ASP A 201 -20.68 -22.39 -22.60
C ASP A 201 -19.15 -22.49 -22.77
N ARG A 202 -18.39 -21.50 -22.30
CA ARG A 202 -16.93 -21.55 -22.25
C ARG A 202 -16.44 -21.95 -20.87
N LYS A 203 -15.44 -22.82 -20.84
CA LYS A 203 -14.76 -23.25 -19.62
C LYS A 203 -13.60 -22.31 -19.29
N TYR A 204 -13.48 -21.92 -18.03
CA TYR A 204 -12.43 -21.10 -17.46
C TYR A 204 -11.85 -21.78 -16.22
N SER A 205 -10.57 -21.55 -15.96
CA SER A 205 -9.88 -22.12 -14.80
C SER A 205 -10.04 -21.28 -13.52
N TYR A 206 -10.36 -19.99 -13.68
CA TYR A 206 -10.50 -19.02 -12.60
C TYR A 206 -11.23 -17.77 -13.08
N LEU A 207 -11.64 -16.94 -12.13
CA LEU A 207 -11.97 -15.53 -12.37
C LEU A 207 -10.74 -14.68 -12.02
N PHE A 208 -10.52 -13.56 -12.69
CA PHE A 208 -9.59 -12.55 -12.21
C PHE A 208 -10.08 -11.14 -12.51
N TRP A 209 -9.54 -10.19 -11.76
CA TRP A 209 -9.63 -8.78 -12.07
C TRP A 209 -8.25 -8.14 -11.92
N GLU A 210 -8.05 -7.01 -12.58
CA GLU A 210 -6.90 -6.13 -12.45
C GLU A 210 -7.38 -4.74 -12.07
N GLY A 211 -6.53 -3.94 -11.45
CA GLY A 211 -6.90 -2.58 -11.10
C GLY A 211 -5.72 -1.73 -10.71
N ARG A 212 -6.00 -0.48 -10.36
CA ARG A 212 -5.03 0.44 -9.81
C ARG A 212 -5.36 0.67 -8.35
N ILE A 213 -4.39 0.44 -7.48
CA ILE A 213 -4.50 0.74 -6.07
C ILE A 213 -3.94 2.14 -5.86
N ASN A 214 -4.84 3.04 -5.46
CA ASN A 214 -4.57 4.40 -5.04
C ASN A 214 -4.67 4.49 -3.51
N GLN A 215 -4.16 3.49 -2.79
CA GLN A 215 -4.09 3.48 -1.33
C GLN A 215 -2.81 2.75 -0.88
N TYR A 216 -2.22 3.25 0.19
CA TYR A 216 -1.24 2.49 0.95
C TYR A 216 -1.92 1.44 1.84
N PHE A 217 -1.57 0.17 1.67
CA PHE A 217 -2.00 -0.89 2.56
C PHE A 217 -0.96 -1.14 3.67
N GLU A 218 -1.38 -0.97 4.92
CA GLU A 218 -0.63 -1.39 6.09
C GLU A 218 -0.53 -2.91 6.15
N GLY A 219 0.57 -3.40 6.74
CA GLY A 219 0.84 -4.82 6.79
C GLY A 219 2.10 -5.16 7.57
N THR A 220 2.43 -6.44 7.59
CA THR A 220 3.69 -6.94 8.16
C THR A 220 4.70 -7.17 7.05
N ASP A 221 5.86 -6.53 7.17
CA ASP A 221 6.98 -6.67 6.24
C ASP A 221 7.88 -7.84 6.66
N ILE A 222 8.16 -8.72 5.69
CA ILE A 222 8.93 -9.95 5.82
C ILE A 222 10.03 -9.94 4.77
N GLU A 223 11.26 -10.24 5.18
CA GLU A 223 12.35 -10.50 4.26
C GLU A 223 12.22 -11.92 3.71
N VAL A 224 12.23 -12.02 2.39
CA VAL A 224 12.13 -13.28 1.65
C VAL A 224 13.44 -13.57 0.94
N GLY A 225 14.07 -12.56 0.34
CA GLY A 225 15.39 -12.66 -0.29
C GLY A 225 15.37 -13.30 -1.67
N SER A 226 14.71 -14.46 -1.83
CA SER A 226 14.71 -15.22 -3.09
C SER A 226 13.32 -15.76 -3.48
N ILE A 227 13.17 -16.23 -4.72
CA ILE A 227 11.92 -16.82 -5.22
C ILE A 227 11.60 -18.14 -4.48
N GLU A 228 12.59 -18.95 -4.14
CA GLU A 228 12.39 -20.20 -3.41
C GLU A 228 11.79 -19.94 -2.02
N ASN A 229 12.32 -18.92 -1.35
CA ASN A 229 11.81 -18.45 -0.08
C ASN A 229 10.41 -17.84 -0.22
N LEU A 230 10.10 -17.18 -1.35
CA LEU A 230 8.75 -16.69 -1.64
C LEU A 230 7.77 -17.86 -1.72
N CYS A 231 8.14 -18.95 -2.39
CA CYS A 231 7.31 -20.17 -2.44
C CYS A 231 7.03 -20.73 -1.04
N VAL A 232 8.03 -20.72 -0.15
CA VAL A 232 7.86 -21.15 1.26
C VAL A 232 6.88 -20.23 1.99
N LEU A 233 7.01 -18.91 1.81
CA LEU A 233 6.09 -17.94 2.41
C LEU A 233 4.66 -18.13 1.90
N LEU A 234 4.45 -18.21 0.58
CA LEU A 234 3.14 -18.41 -0.03
C LEU A 234 2.48 -19.72 0.44
N LYS A 235 3.26 -20.78 0.61
CA LYS A 235 2.78 -22.04 1.21
C LYS A 235 2.34 -21.86 2.65
N ARG A 236 3.09 -21.10 3.47
CA ARG A 236 2.69 -20.75 4.84
C ARG A 236 1.42 -19.91 4.88
N LEU A 237 1.20 -19.04 3.89
CA LEU A 237 -0.02 -18.24 3.75
C LEU A 237 -1.24 -19.07 3.26
N GLY A 238 -1.03 -20.34 2.95
CA GLY A 238 -2.09 -21.30 2.64
C GLY A 238 -2.25 -21.60 1.15
N LEU A 239 -1.33 -21.18 0.28
CA LEU A 239 -1.35 -21.59 -1.13
C LEU A 239 -0.81 -23.00 -1.33
N ASN A 240 -1.35 -23.72 -2.31
CA ASN A 240 -0.85 -25.02 -2.76
C ASN A 240 0.19 -24.86 -3.88
N GLU A 241 0.85 -25.95 -4.26
CA GLU A 241 1.94 -25.92 -5.25
C GLU A 241 1.49 -25.41 -6.63
N TYR A 242 0.27 -25.72 -7.05
CA TYR A 242 -0.28 -25.24 -8.33
C TYR A 242 -0.49 -23.73 -8.33
N GLU A 243 -1.10 -23.20 -7.25
CA GLU A 243 -1.33 -21.77 -7.06
C GLU A 243 -0.02 -21.01 -6.93
N ILE A 244 0.96 -21.55 -6.19
CA ILE A 244 2.30 -20.95 -6.03
C ILE A 244 3.01 -20.86 -7.37
N ASN A 245 2.96 -21.92 -8.18
CA ASN A 245 3.61 -21.92 -9.49
C ASN A 245 2.98 -20.87 -10.42
N ASP A 246 1.64 -20.79 -10.48
CA ASP A 246 0.97 -19.78 -11.31
C ASP A 246 1.26 -18.34 -10.82
N PHE A 247 1.26 -18.14 -9.49
CA PHE A 247 1.65 -16.86 -8.88
C PHE A 247 3.07 -16.45 -9.29
N VAL A 248 4.05 -17.33 -9.07
CA VAL A 248 5.46 -17.03 -9.32
C VAL A 248 5.71 -16.80 -10.80
N VAL A 249 5.17 -17.63 -11.69
CA VAL A 249 5.35 -17.47 -13.15
C VAL A 249 4.81 -16.12 -13.62
N TYR A 250 3.64 -15.71 -13.12
CA TYR A 250 3.06 -14.42 -13.48
C TYR A 250 3.93 -13.24 -13.00
N TRP A 251 4.40 -13.29 -11.76
CA TRP A 251 5.13 -12.19 -11.13
C TRP A 251 6.64 -12.18 -11.38
N MET A 252 7.20 -13.25 -11.94
CA MET A 252 8.65 -13.41 -12.17
C MET A 252 9.25 -12.24 -12.95
N GLY A 253 8.51 -11.70 -13.91
CA GLY A 253 8.94 -10.55 -14.71
C GLY A 253 9.19 -9.28 -13.89
N GLU A 254 8.44 -9.07 -12.81
CA GLU A 254 8.61 -7.92 -11.90
C GLU A 254 9.66 -8.24 -10.82
N MET A 255 9.60 -9.44 -10.25
CA MET A 255 10.48 -9.86 -9.14
C MET A 255 11.97 -9.94 -9.54
N LYS A 256 12.29 -10.22 -10.81
CA LYS A 256 13.68 -10.27 -11.30
C LYS A 256 14.43 -8.94 -11.17
N CYS A 257 13.71 -7.84 -10.98
CA CYS A 257 14.29 -6.51 -10.81
C CYS A 257 14.78 -6.29 -9.37
N PHE A 258 14.35 -7.11 -8.41
CA PHE A 258 14.78 -7.00 -7.02
C PHE A 258 16.05 -7.81 -6.78
N LYS A 259 17.02 -7.20 -6.09
CA LYS A 259 18.20 -7.91 -5.59
C LYS A 259 17.85 -8.80 -4.40
N SER A 260 16.97 -8.31 -3.53
CA SER A 260 16.39 -9.05 -2.40
C SER A 260 14.89 -8.78 -2.35
N ILE A 261 14.09 -9.85 -2.30
CA ILE A 261 12.63 -9.71 -2.27
C ILE A 261 12.16 -9.45 -0.84
N GLY A 262 11.47 -8.32 -0.63
CA GLY A 262 10.64 -8.05 0.54
C GLY A 262 9.17 -8.30 0.24
N VAL A 263 8.43 -8.81 1.22
CA VAL A 263 6.98 -9.04 1.11
C VAL A 263 6.24 -8.36 2.25
N ARG A 264 5.20 -7.60 1.91
CA ARG A 264 4.21 -7.08 2.82
C ARG A 264 2.94 -7.91 2.81
N ILE A 265 2.51 -8.37 3.97
CA ILE A 265 1.25 -9.10 4.16
C ILE A 265 0.15 -8.12 4.61
N VAL A 266 -0.91 -7.90 3.83
CA VAL A 266 -1.89 -6.79 3.98
C VAL A 266 -3.34 -7.19 4.29
N GLY A 267 -3.59 -8.44 4.71
CA GLY A 267 -4.91 -9.09 4.72
C GLY A 267 -6.13 -8.21 5.08
N GLU A 268 -6.20 -7.69 6.30
CA GLU A 268 -7.39 -6.96 6.78
C GLU A 268 -7.65 -5.63 6.07
N GLU A 269 -6.59 -4.90 5.68
CA GLU A 269 -6.74 -3.62 4.99
C GLU A 269 -7.26 -3.83 3.57
N TYR A 270 -6.71 -4.81 2.86
CA TYR A 270 -7.17 -5.19 1.53
C TYR A 270 -8.63 -5.67 1.54
N GLU A 271 -9.00 -6.49 2.53
CA GLU A 271 -10.35 -7.06 2.64
C GLU A 271 -11.46 -6.03 2.88
N LYS A 272 -11.13 -4.88 3.50
CA LYS A 272 -12.07 -3.78 3.69
C LYS A 272 -12.41 -3.07 2.39
N GLU A 273 -11.42 -2.90 1.52
CA GLU A 273 -11.53 -2.11 0.29
C GLU A 273 -11.96 -2.94 -0.93
N VAL A 274 -11.64 -4.24 -0.91
CA VAL A 274 -12.04 -5.21 -1.92
C VAL A 274 -12.91 -6.24 -1.25
N LYS A 275 -14.23 -6.12 -1.33
CA LYS A 275 -15.15 -7.12 -0.76
C LYS A 275 -15.50 -8.14 -1.83
N LEU A 276 -15.25 -9.43 -1.54
CA LEU A 276 -15.59 -10.55 -2.41
C LEU A 276 -16.62 -11.44 -1.72
N ALA A 277 -17.68 -11.79 -2.43
CA ALA A 277 -18.68 -12.77 -2.00
C ALA A 277 -19.01 -13.72 -3.14
N VAL A 278 -19.17 -15.01 -2.85
CA VAL A 278 -19.65 -15.99 -3.83
C VAL A 278 -20.76 -16.83 -3.21
N ASP A 279 -21.91 -16.89 -3.87
CA ASP A 279 -23.10 -17.54 -3.33
C ASP A 279 -22.84 -19.04 -3.06
N GLY A 280 -23.09 -19.47 -1.82
CA GLY A 280 -22.86 -20.86 -1.38
C GLY A 280 -21.42 -21.17 -0.94
N PHE A 281 -20.53 -20.16 -0.90
CA PHE A 281 -19.17 -20.28 -0.40
C PHE A 281 -18.95 -19.32 0.78
N SER A 282 -18.99 -19.85 2.01
CA SER A 282 -18.84 -19.06 3.24
C SER A 282 -17.39 -18.97 3.74
N ALA A 283 -16.53 -19.91 3.34
CA ALA A 283 -15.12 -19.93 3.72
C ALA A 283 -14.24 -19.35 2.61
N MET A 284 -13.26 -18.52 2.98
CA MET A 284 -12.36 -17.87 2.03
C MET A 284 -10.96 -17.74 2.61
N ARG A 285 -9.96 -17.90 1.74
CA ARG A 285 -8.59 -17.48 2.00
C ARG A 285 -8.12 -16.52 0.93
N ARG A 286 -7.59 -15.38 1.37
CA ARG A 286 -7.06 -14.35 0.49
C ARG A 286 -5.58 -14.16 0.80
N VAL A 287 -4.74 -14.38 -0.20
CA VAL A 287 -3.30 -14.20 -0.16
C VAL A 287 -2.96 -13.04 -1.10
N PHE A 288 -3.20 -11.83 -0.62
CA PHE A 288 -2.86 -10.61 -1.33
C PHE A 288 -1.64 -9.96 -0.67
N ILE A 289 -0.55 -9.79 -1.42
CA ILE A 289 0.73 -9.33 -0.88
C ILE A 289 1.31 -8.15 -1.65
N GLY A 290 2.03 -7.27 -0.97
CA GLY A 290 2.89 -6.27 -1.60
C GLY A 290 4.31 -6.81 -1.75
N MET A 291 4.97 -6.57 -2.88
CA MET A 291 6.37 -6.96 -3.09
C MET A 291 7.25 -5.72 -3.29
N PHE A 292 8.44 -5.70 -2.70
CA PHE A 292 9.38 -4.57 -2.77
C PHE A 292 10.85 -5.03 -2.76
N GLU A 293 11.76 -4.10 -3.08
CA GLU A 293 13.20 -4.28 -2.91
C GLU A 293 13.59 -4.16 -1.43
N ALA A 294 14.17 -5.23 -0.88
CA ALA A 294 14.61 -5.33 0.50
C ALA A 294 16.13 -5.27 0.69
N ASP A 295 16.92 -5.04 -0.37
CA ASP A 295 18.39 -4.93 -0.27
C ASP A 295 18.80 -3.90 0.80
N GLY A 296 19.54 -4.35 1.81
CA GLY A 296 20.01 -3.54 2.93
C GLY A 296 18.97 -3.21 4.02
N ILE A 297 17.77 -3.80 3.98
CA ILE A 297 16.73 -3.62 5.00
C ILE A 297 16.71 -4.81 5.96
N HIS A 298 16.79 -4.56 7.27
CA HIS A 298 16.65 -5.61 8.27
C HIS A 298 15.17 -5.82 8.64
N LEU A 299 14.59 -6.91 8.18
CA LEU A 299 13.21 -7.31 8.49
C LEU A 299 13.18 -8.66 9.23
N LYS A 300 11.97 -9.07 9.63
CA LYS A 300 11.75 -10.42 10.17
C LYS A 300 11.82 -11.43 9.02
N GLY A 301 12.33 -12.63 9.29
CA GLY A 301 12.32 -13.73 8.32
C GLY A 301 10.97 -14.44 8.23
N ILE A 302 10.87 -15.33 7.26
CA ILE A 302 9.67 -16.13 6.93
C ILE A 302 9.22 -17.03 8.10
N GLU A 303 10.15 -17.44 8.95
CA GLU A 303 9.88 -18.24 10.15
C GLU A 303 8.97 -17.53 11.15
N SER A 304 8.93 -16.19 11.12
CA SER A 304 8.01 -15.41 11.94
C SER A 304 6.55 -15.50 11.49
N VAL A 305 6.31 -15.96 10.25
CA VAL A 305 4.97 -16.13 9.69
C VAL A 305 4.42 -17.51 10.04
N LYS A 306 3.31 -17.53 10.79
CA LYS A 306 2.62 -18.77 11.15
C LYS A 306 2.04 -19.43 9.90
N GLN A 307 2.12 -20.76 9.85
CA GLN A 307 1.45 -21.52 8.81
C GLN A 307 -0.06 -21.47 9.04
N ILE A 308 -0.80 -21.16 7.98
CA ILE A 308 -2.26 -21.09 7.96
C ILE A 308 -2.79 -22.39 7.36
N GLU A 309 -3.76 -22.99 8.04
CA GLU A 309 -4.49 -24.14 7.50
C GLU A 309 -5.49 -23.70 6.44
N ARG A 310 -5.59 -24.48 5.35
CA ARG A 310 -6.57 -24.22 4.30
C ARG A 310 -7.98 -24.55 4.80
N PRO A 311 -9.00 -23.81 4.35
CA PRO A 311 -10.37 -24.24 4.54
C PRO A 311 -10.63 -25.60 3.87
N ILE A 312 -11.65 -26.31 4.36
CA ILE A 312 -12.09 -27.61 3.84
C ILE A 312 -13.54 -27.53 3.34
N GLY A 313 -13.95 -28.43 2.45
CA GLY A 313 -15.30 -28.44 1.90
C GLY A 313 -15.50 -27.43 0.77
N LYS A 314 -16.40 -26.45 0.96
CA LYS A 314 -16.68 -25.39 -0.02
C LYS A 314 -16.01 -24.08 0.37
N TYR A 315 -15.03 -23.65 -0.40
CA TYR A 315 -14.26 -22.46 -0.09
C TYR A 315 -13.69 -21.76 -1.32
N ILE A 316 -13.23 -20.53 -1.10
CA ILE A 316 -12.60 -19.69 -2.12
C ILE A 316 -11.13 -19.51 -1.76
N ILE A 317 -10.27 -19.57 -2.76
CA ILE A 317 -8.91 -19.03 -2.66
C ILE A 317 -8.83 -17.82 -3.58
N GLU A 318 -8.43 -16.69 -3.03
CA GLU A 318 -7.98 -15.54 -3.82
C GLU A 318 -6.49 -15.33 -3.58
N TRP A 319 -5.72 -15.09 -4.63
CA TRP A 319 -4.35 -14.64 -4.49
C TRP A 319 -4.02 -13.56 -5.50
N GLY A 320 -3.11 -12.66 -5.16
CA GLY A 320 -2.68 -11.58 -6.03
C GLY A 320 -1.56 -10.79 -5.37
N ALA A 321 -1.01 -9.82 -6.11
CA ALA A 321 -0.03 -8.91 -5.53
C ALA A 321 -0.02 -7.53 -6.16
N PHE A 322 0.81 -6.67 -5.60
CA PHE A 322 1.11 -5.34 -6.08
C PHE A 322 2.59 -5.02 -5.79
N ILE A 323 3.19 -4.12 -6.58
CA ILE A 323 4.61 -3.75 -6.44
C ILE A 323 4.77 -2.45 -5.66
N ILE A 324 5.31 -2.53 -4.45
CA ILE A 324 5.67 -1.36 -3.66
C ILE A 324 7.03 -0.85 -4.16
N HIS A 325 7.04 0.37 -4.68
CA HIS A 325 8.22 1.04 -5.21
C HIS A 325 8.99 1.87 -4.19
#